data_AF-A0A970HSY5-F1
#
_entry.id   AF-A0A970HSY5-F1
#
_cell.length_a   1.000
_cell.length_b   1.000
_cell.length_c   1.000
_cell.angle_alpha   90.00
_cell.angle_beta   90.00
_cell.angle_gamma   90.00
#
_symmetry.space_group_name_H-M   'P 1'
#
loop_
_entity.id
_entity.type
_entity.pdbx_description
1 polymer ?
#
loop_
_entity_poly.entity_id
_entity_poly.type
_entity_poly.pdbx_seq_one_letter_code
_entity_poly.pdbx_strand_id
1 'polypeptide(L)'
;MKRVLKKSLASVSPDDRKIIRRISAYLLSHHMNEVVYEETVSDLIGMAEECKARSEDFSLVIGPDIEGFSRELVKNAPRMSWPERVLAELQWFLYCFGMLVPVMYIVNLIFTGSGTGAQLTFTATILTFIKYCVVCVSVITGIFIFRRRGFGAPKITVGIYIAVFVILFTVTDSLERFVPTDIEIHLDVIAWVVTFGVLLLLSWLIRRLSAMTTAYMRVLGQRLQRSFLTHRDSSDTDKDKEE
;
A
#
# COMPACT_ATOMS: atom_id res chain seq x y z
N MET A 1 -1.93 -7.47 2.09
CA MET A 1 -2.79 -8.65 1.81
C MET A 1 -2.21 -9.86 2.52
N LYS A 2 -2.92 -10.38 3.53
CA LYS A 2 -2.49 -11.54 4.32
C LYS A 2 -2.21 -12.78 3.46
N ARG A 3 -1.32 -13.66 3.94
CA ARG A 3 -0.97 -14.95 3.28
C ARG A 3 -2.21 -15.82 3.02
N VAL A 4 -3.20 -15.78 3.92
CA VAL A 4 -4.46 -16.52 3.78
C VAL A 4 -5.26 -16.04 2.57
N LEU A 5 -5.54 -14.73 2.49
CA LEU A 5 -6.18 -14.10 1.33
C LEU A 5 -5.44 -14.36 0.02
N LYS A 6 -4.10 -14.37 0.03
CA LYS A 6 -3.29 -14.68 -1.16
C LYS A 6 -3.44 -16.16 -1.58
N LYS A 7 -3.60 -17.07 -0.63
CA LYS A 7 -3.81 -18.50 -0.87
C LYS A 7 -5.24 -18.78 -1.35
N SER A 8 -6.25 -18.12 -0.77
CA SER A 8 -7.64 -18.22 -1.23
C SER A 8 -7.82 -17.57 -2.62
N LEU A 9 -7.14 -16.46 -2.91
CA LEU A 9 -7.17 -15.91 -4.27
C LEU A 9 -6.51 -16.86 -5.30
N ALA A 10 -5.62 -17.76 -4.84
CA ALA A 10 -4.96 -18.74 -5.70
C ALA A 10 -5.85 -19.96 -6.04
N SER A 11 -6.90 -20.25 -5.25
CA SER A 11 -7.88 -21.30 -5.55
C SER A 11 -8.94 -20.88 -6.57
N VAL A 12 -9.15 -19.57 -6.76
CA VAL A 12 -10.10 -19.02 -7.74
C VAL A 12 -9.54 -19.13 -9.17
N SER A 13 -10.45 -19.24 -10.15
CA SER A 13 -10.15 -19.26 -11.58
C SER A 13 -9.31 -18.03 -12.01
N PRO A 14 -8.51 -18.13 -13.08
CA PRO A 14 -7.65 -17.03 -13.54
C PRO A 14 -8.44 -15.79 -13.99
N ASP A 15 -9.65 -15.97 -14.53
CA ASP A 15 -10.49 -14.88 -15.03
C ASP A 15 -11.14 -14.11 -13.88
N ASP A 16 -11.74 -14.80 -12.92
CA ASP A 16 -12.30 -14.18 -11.71
C ASP A 16 -11.20 -13.48 -10.90
N ARG A 17 -10.00 -14.09 -10.83
CA ARG A 17 -8.85 -13.48 -10.17
C ARG A 17 -8.46 -12.14 -10.81
N LYS A 18 -8.62 -12.00 -12.13
CA LYS A 18 -8.33 -10.74 -12.83
C LYS A 18 -9.35 -9.67 -12.46
N ILE A 19 -10.62 -10.05 -12.35
CA ILE A 19 -11.71 -9.17 -11.90
C ILE A 19 -11.47 -8.72 -10.45
N ILE A 20 -11.25 -9.66 -9.53
CA ILE A 20 -10.97 -9.38 -8.11
C ILE A 20 -9.76 -8.46 -7.95
N ARG A 21 -8.68 -8.68 -8.71
CA ARG A 21 -7.51 -7.80 -8.69
C ARG A 21 -7.83 -6.38 -9.15
N ARG A 22 -8.67 -6.24 -10.17
CA ARG A 22 -9.08 -4.92 -10.68
C ARG A 22 -9.91 -4.16 -9.65
N ILE A 23 -10.85 -4.83 -9.00
CA ILE A 23 -11.65 -4.28 -7.90
C ILE A 23 -10.74 -3.91 -6.73
N SER A 24 -9.87 -4.84 -6.30
CA SER A 24 -8.91 -4.62 -5.21
C SER A 24 -8.02 -3.39 -5.46
N ALA A 25 -7.55 -3.20 -6.69
CA ALA A 25 -6.78 -2.02 -7.07
C ALA A 25 -7.60 -0.73 -6.93
N TYR A 26 -8.88 -0.74 -7.33
CA TYR A 26 -9.79 0.39 -7.15
C TYR A 26 -9.98 0.72 -5.67
N LEU A 27 -10.29 -0.27 -4.85
CA LEU A 27 -10.52 -0.11 -3.41
C LEU A 27 -9.29 0.49 -2.70
N LEU A 28 -8.09 0.01 -3.04
CA LEU A 28 -6.83 0.55 -2.52
C LEU A 28 -6.58 1.99 -2.96
N SER A 29 -6.84 2.31 -4.23
CA SER A 29 -6.63 3.66 -4.77
C SER A 29 -7.52 4.72 -4.12
N HIS A 30 -8.69 4.31 -3.59
CA HIS A 30 -9.63 5.19 -2.91
C HIS A 30 -9.52 5.18 -1.38
N HIS A 31 -8.41 4.66 -0.84
CA HIS A 31 -8.11 4.69 0.60
C HIS A 31 -9.20 4.06 1.46
N MET A 32 -9.74 2.92 1.05
CA MET A 32 -10.60 2.11 1.92
C MET A 32 -9.80 1.61 3.13
N ASN A 33 -10.39 1.63 4.33
CA ASN A 33 -9.74 1.19 5.55
C ASN A 33 -9.20 -0.26 5.42
N GLU A 34 -8.02 -0.54 5.98
CA GLU A 34 -7.31 -1.82 5.79
C GLU A 34 -8.13 -3.04 6.26
N VAL A 35 -8.88 -2.92 7.37
CA VAL A 35 -9.68 -4.03 7.90
C VAL A 35 -10.86 -4.33 6.98
N VAL A 36 -11.60 -3.29 6.59
CA VAL A 36 -12.74 -3.45 5.68
C VAL A 36 -12.28 -3.89 4.30
N TYR A 37 -11.12 -3.43 3.84
CA TYR A 37 -10.49 -3.92 2.62
C TYR A 37 -10.24 -5.43 2.66
N GLU A 38 -9.69 -5.95 3.77
CA GLU A 38 -9.46 -7.39 3.89
C GLU A 38 -10.76 -8.19 3.92
N GLU A 39 -11.79 -7.68 4.61
CA GLU A 39 -13.12 -8.28 4.67
C GLU A 39 -13.79 -8.30 3.29
N THR A 40 -13.87 -7.14 2.61
CA THR A 40 -14.47 -7.04 1.27
C THR A 40 -13.77 -7.92 0.24
N VAL A 41 -12.42 -8.01 0.28
CA VAL A 41 -11.71 -8.91 -0.64
C VAL A 41 -11.94 -10.38 -0.29
N SER A 42 -12.08 -10.71 1.00
CA SER A 42 -12.45 -12.06 1.42
C SER A 42 -13.86 -12.43 0.93
N ASP A 43 -14.81 -11.51 1.04
CA ASP A 43 -16.19 -11.70 0.57
C ASP A 43 -16.25 -11.86 -0.95
N LEU A 44 -15.46 -11.09 -1.70
CA LEU A 44 -15.33 -11.24 -3.16
C LEU A 44 -14.76 -12.60 -3.57
N ILE A 45 -13.82 -13.13 -2.81
CA ILE A 45 -13.29 -14.48 -3.04
C ILE A 45 -14.36 -15.52 -2.71
N GLY A 46 -15.09 -15.36 -1.60
CA GLY A 46 -16.20 -16.25 -1.22
C GLY A 46 -17.31 -16.27 -2.28
N MET A 47 -17.73 -15.10 -2.77
CA MET A 47 -18.70 -14.97 -3.86
C MET A 47 -18.22 -15.68 -5.13
N ALA A 48 -16.95 -15.53 -5.51
CA ALA A 48 -16.41 -16.23 -6.68
C ALA A 48 -16.40 -17.77 -6.49
N GLU A 49 -16.10 -18.25 -5.28
CA GLU A 49 -16.17 -19.68 -4.95
C GLU A 49 -17.61 -20.21 -4.96
N GLU A 50 -18.59 -19.43 -4.50
CA GLU A 50 -20.02 -19.78 -4.58
C GLU A 50 -20.53 -19.81 -6.02
N CYS A 51 -20.18 -18.82 -6.86
CA CYS A 51 -20.52 -18.81 -8.29
C CYS A 51 -19.96 -20.05 -8.98
N LYS A 52 -18.71 -20.42 -8.67
CA LYS A 52 -18.10 -21.64 -9.20
C LYS A 52 -18.85 -22.91 -8.76
N ALA A 53 -19.28 -22.99 -7.51
CA ALA A 53 -20.07 -24.12 -7.02
C ALA A 53 -21.45 -24.22 -7.72
N ARG A 54 -22.03 -23.08 -8.11
CA ARG A 54 -23.29 -22.99 -8.87
C ARG A 54 -23.11 -23.09 -10.38
N SER A 55 -21.87 -23.19 -10.88
CA SER A 55 -21.54 -23.14 -12.31
C SER A 55 -22.02 -21.83 -12.99
N GLU A 56 -22.03 -20.72 -12.25
CA GLU A 56 -22.34 -19.39 -12.74
C GLU A 56 -21.05 -18.59 -13.01
N ASP A 57 -21.09 -17.70 -13.99
CA ASP A 57 -19.96 -16.80 -14.30
C ASP A 57 -19.94 -15.63 -13.31
N PHE A 58 -18.83 -15.47 -12.60
CA PHE A 58 -18.64 -14.39 -11.63
C PHE A 58 -18.78 -13.00 -12.26
N SER A 59 -18.43 -12.86 -13.55
CA SER A 59 -18.57 -11.60 -14.28
C SER A 59 -20.04 -11.19 -14.48
N LEU A 60 -20.96 -12.16 -14.57
CA LEU A 60 -22.40 -11.89 -14.65
C LEU A 60 -22.94 -11.40 -13.31
N VAL A 61 -22.45 -11.94 -12.19
CA VAL A 61 -22.89 -11.58 -10.84
C VAL A 61 -22.40 -10.19 -10.43
N ILE A 62 -21.17 -9.81 -10.79
CA ILE A 62 -20.66 -8.44 -10.58
C ILE A 62 -21.27 -7.46 -11.59
N GLY A 63 -21.65 -7.94 -12.76
CA GLY A 63 -22.15 -7.13 -13.86
C GLY A 63 -21.05 -6.52 -14.72
N PRO A 64 -21.41 -5.96 -15.89
CA PRO A 64 -20.46 -5.44 -16.87
C PRO A 64 -19.71 -4.19 -16.40
N ASP A 65 -20.27 -3.42 -15.47
CA ASP A 65 -19.66 -2.21 -14.93
C ASP A 65 -18.92 -2.46 -13.60
N ILE A 66 -17.72 -3.05 -13.73
CA ILE A 66 -16.82 -3.31 -12.59
C ILE A 66 -16.44 -2.01 -11.85
N GLU A 67 -16.36 -0.88 -12.56
CA GLU A 67 -15.99 0.40 -11.94
C GLU A 67 -17.16 0.96 -11.11
N GLY A 68 -18.38 0.94 -11.64
CA GLY A 68 -19.59 1.30 -10.92
C GLY A 68 -19.76 0.49 -9.64
N PHE A 69 -19.62 -0.85 -9.75
CA PHE A 69 -19.65 -1.74 -8.59
C PHE A 69 -18.57 -1.38 -7.55
N SER A 70 -17.32 -1.16 -7.99
CA SER A 70 -16.23 -0.79 -7.10
C SER A 70 -16.46 0.58 -6.43
N ARG A 71 -17.09 1.51 -7.14
CA ARG A 71 -17.44 2.84 -6.63
C ARG A 71 -18.50 2.77 -5.54
N GLU A 72 -19.51 1.91 -5.69
CA GLU A 72 -20.53 1.69 -4.66
C GLU A 72 -19.94 1.07 -3.39
N LEU A 73 -19.04 0.07 -3.53
CA LEU A 73 -18.32 -0.50 -2.40
C LEU A 73 -17.55 0.57 -1.60
N VAL A 74 -16.83 1.45 -2.29
CA VAL A 74 -16.07 2.54 -1.64
C VAL A 74 -16.98 3.58 -1.00
N LYS A 75 -18.12 3.91 -1.63
CA LYS A 75 -19.05 4.92 -1.13
C LYS A 75 -19.61 4.55 0.24
N ASN A 76 -19.85 3.25 0.46
CA ASN A 76 -20.45 2.74 1.70
C ASN A 76 -19.40 2.32 2.75
N ALA A 77 -18.13 2.17 2.36
CA ALA A 77 -17.07 1.74 3.26
C ALA A 77 -16.45 2.89 4.09
N PRO A 78 -15.98 2.62 5.33
CA PRO A 78 -15.10 3.56 6.04
C PRO A 78 -13.82 3.82 5.25
N ARG A 79 -13.49 5.11 5.14
CA ARG A 79 -12.19 5.54 4.62
C ARG A 79 -11.10 5.35 5.67
N MET A 80 -9.86 5.15 5.21
CA MET A 80 -8.67 5.13 6.05
C MET A 80 -8.60 6.41 6.89
N SER A 81 -8.16 6.24 8.13
CA SER A 81 -7.81 7.38 8.97
C SER A 81 -6.56 8.08 8.40
N TRP A 82 -6.42 9.38 8.65
CA TRP A 82 -5.22 10.14 8.26
C TRP A 82 -3.90 9.47 8.70
N PRO A 83 -3.73 9.00 9.95
CA PRO A 83 -2.50 8.33 10.37
C PRO A 83 -2.27 7.01 9.61
N GLU A 84 -3.32 6.24 9.35
CA GLU A 84 -3.24 4.99 8.57
C GLU A 84 -2.71 5.24 7.15
N ARG A 85 -3.16 6.33 6.52
CA ARG A 85 -2.70 6.77 5.19
C ARG A 85 -1.23 7.15 5.22
N VAL A 86 -0.80 7.99 6.18
CA VAL A 86 0.59 8.43 6.29
C VAL A 86 1.52 7.25 6.57
N LEU A 87 1.13 6.34 7.47
CA LEU A 87 1.89 5.13 7.78
C LEU A 87 1.98 4.19 6.57
N ALA A 88 0.93 4.07 5.75
CA ALA A 88 0.98 3.28 4.53
C ALA A 88 2.00 3.81 3.51
N GLU A 89 2.05 5.13 3.31
CA GLU A 89 3.05 5.75 2.43
C GLU A 89 4.47 5.66 3.03
N LEU A 90 4.60 5.88 4.34
CA LEU A 90 5.88 5.78 5.04
C LEU A 90 6.46 4.37 4.95
N GLN A 91 5.65 3.31 5.01
CA GLN A 91 6.13 1.94 4.82
C GLN A 91 6.72 1.71 3.43
N TRP A 92 6.10 2.28 2.39
CA TRP A 92 6.66 2.19 1.03
C TRP A 92 7.98 2.94 0.93
N PHE A 93 8.05 4.13 1.52
CA PHE A 93 9.29 4.88 1.60
C PHE A 93 10.39 4.10 2.33
N LEU A 94 10.11 3.60 3.53
CA LEU A 94 11.05 2.80 4.34
C LEU A 94 11.47 1.52 3.63
N TYR A 95 10.57 0.87 2.90
CA TYR A 95 10.89 -0.33 2.14
C TYR A 95 11.84 -0.03 0.98
N CYS A 96 11.51 0.96 0.15
CA CYS A 96 12.34 1.34 -0.98
C CYS A 96 13.70 1.88 -0.55
N PHE A 97 13.74 2.69 0.51
CA PHE A 97 14.98 3.24 1.05
C PHE A 97 15.81 2.20 1.81
N GLY A 98 15.16 1.29 2.55
CA GLY A 98 15.83 0.15 3.19
C GLY A 98 16.49 -0.80 2.19
N MET A 99 15.89 -0.96 1.01
CA MET A 99 16.45 -1.78 -0.09
C MET A 99 17.58 -1.09 -0.87
N LEU A 100 17.79 0.21 -0.70
CA LEU A 100 18.78 0.99 -1.45
C LEU A 100 20.20 0.41 -1.25
N VAL A 101 20.67 0.36 0.00
CA VAL A 101 22.04 -0.08 0.31
C VAL A 101 22.29 -1.56 -0.07
N PRO A 102 21.39 -2.52 0.21
CA PRO A 102 21.55 -3.90 -0.25
C PRO A 102 21.61 -4.06 -1.76
N VAL A 103 20.72 -3.38 -2.50
CA VAL A 103 20.73 -3.41 -3.97
C VAL A 103 22.03 -2.83 -4.50
N MET A 104 22.48 -1.72 -3.91
CA MET A 104 23.75 -1.09 -4.27
C MET A 104 24.95 -1.96 -4.02
N TYR A 105 24.98 -2.65 -2.88
CA TYR A 105 26.02 -3.63 -2.57
C TYR A 105 26.05 -4.76 -3.60
N ILE A 106 24.89 -5.32 -3.97
CA ILE A 106 24.78 -6.37 -4.99
C ILE A 106 25.22 -5.88 -6.37
N VAL A 107 24.81 -4.69 -6.78
CA VAL A 107 25.21 -4.09 -8.06
C VAL A 107 26.72 -3.90 -8.09
N ASN A 108 27.31 -3.33 -7.04
CA ASN A 108 28.77 -3.19 -6.93
C ASN A 108 29.45 -4.56 -7.01
N LEU A 109 28.99 -5.55 -6.25
CA LEU A 109 29.49 -6.93 -6.27
C LEU A 109 29.51 -7.53 -7.70
N ILE A 110 28.45 -7.34 -8.47
CA ILE A 110 28.31 -7.89 -9.83
C ILE A 110 29.22 -7.16 -10.83
N PHE A 111 29.33 -5.83 -10.74
CA PHE A 111 29.99 -5.03 -11.78
C PHE A 111 31.47 -4.74 -11.52
N THR A 112 31.90 -4.65 -10.26
CA THR A 112 33.31 -4.34 -9.92
C THR A 112 34.06 -5.55 -9.37
N GLY A 113 33.38 -6.65 -9.01
CA GLY A 113 34.01 -7.87 -8.50
C GLY A 113 34.77 -7.69 -7.18
N SER A 114 34.72 -6.50 -6.57
CA SER A 114 35.40 -6.12 -5.32
C SER A 114 34.64 -6.61 -4.09
N GLY A 115 34.36 -7.92 -4.06
CA GLY A 115 33.54 -8.60 -3.04
C GLY A 115 34.28 -9.65 -2.22
N THR A 116 35.62 -9.67 -2.25
CA THR A 116 36.44 -10.69 -1.59
C THR A 116 37.00 -10.23 -0.26
N GLY A 117 36.20 -9.51 0.53
CA GLY A 117 36.50 -9.17 1.93
C GLY A 117 35.35 -9.63 2.83
N ALA A 118 35.67 -10.16 4.01
CA ALA A 118 34.70 -10.63 5.01
C ALA A 118 33.82 -9.52 5.63
N GLN A 119 33.85 -8.30 5.09
CA GLN A 119 33.12 -7.14 5.59
C GLN A 119 32.01 -6.77 4.60
N LEU A 120 30.76 -6.87 5.05
CA LEU A 120 29.56 -6.43 4.32
C LEU A 120 29.41 -4.90 4.41
N THR A 121 30.43 -4.19 3.98
CA THR A 121 30.48 -2.72 4.01
C THR A 121 30.38 -2.17 2.59
N PHE A 122 29.40 -1.30 2.36
CA PHE A 122 29.27 -0.54 1.14
C PHE A 122 30.05 0.77 1.30
N THR A 123 31.07 0.96 0.46
CA THR A 123 31.84 2.21 0.40
C THR A 123 31.50 2.94 -0.88
N ALA A 124 31.05 4.18 -0.76
CA ALA A 124 30.76 5.04 -1.91
C ALA A 124 30.99 6.50 -1.57
N THR A 125 31.25 7.31 -2.60
CA THR A 125 31.32 8.76 -2.44
C THR A 125 29.95 9.33 -2.08
N ILE A 126 29.94 10.42 -1.32
CA ILE A 126 28.70 11.09 -0.88
C ILE A 126 27.79 11.47 -2.05
N LEU A 127 28.40 11.91 -3.16
CA LEU A 127 27.72 12.25 -4.40
C LEU A 127 27.02 11.03 -5.01
N THR A 128 27.71 9.89 -5.06
CA THR A 128 27.14 8.62 -5.54
C THR A 128 25.94 8.21 -4.68
N PHE A 129 26.06 8.34 -3.37
CA PHE A 129 24.95 8.08 -2.44
C PHE A 129 23.75 9.02 -2.68
N ILE A 130 23.99 10.32 -2.87
CA ILE A 130 22.94 11.31 -3.19
C ILE A 130 22.22 10.95 -4.49
N LYS A 131 22.94 10.58 -5.55
CA LYS A 131 22.35 10.14 -6.84
C LYS A 131 21.39 8.97 -6.62
N TYR A 132 21.78 7.97 -5.82
CA TYR A 132 20.91 6.84 -5.52
C TYR A 132 19.70 7.20 -4.67
N CYS A 133 19.84 8.12 -3.71
CA CYS A 133 18.71 8.64 -2.95
C CYS A 133 17.67 9.33 -3.86
N VAL A 134 18.11 10.14 -4.83
CA VAL A 134 17.23 10.79 -5.81
C VAL A 134 16.52 9.76 -6.69
N VAL A 135 17.25 8.74 -7.18
CA VAL A 135 16.65 7.64 -7.95
C VAL A 135 15.62 6.90 -7.10
N CYS A 136 15.91 6.57 -5.84
CA CYS A 136 14.95 5.90 -4.96
C CYS A 136 13.69 6.74 -4.71
N VAL A 137 13.82 8.04 -4.42
CA VAL A 137 12.67 8.94 -4.22
C VAL A 137 11.81 9.05 -5.49
N SER A 138 12.45 9.11 -6.65
CA SER A 138 11.73 9.15 -7.92
C SER A 138 10.94 7.85 -8.17
N VAL A 139 11.54 6.68 -7.94
CA VAL A 139 10.87 5.37 -8.06
C VAL A 139 9.67 5.26 -7.11
N ILE A 140 9.82 5.69 -5.85
CA ILE A 140 8.73 5.72 -4.86
C ILE A 140 7.58 6.61 -5.39
N THR A 141 7.92 7.79 -5.90
CA THR A 141 6.94 8.74 -6.45
C THR A 141 6.23 8.15 -7.68
N GLY A 142 6.95 7.45 -8.55
CA GLY A 142 6.38 6.77 -9.72
C GLY A 142 5.39 5.67 -9.32
N ILE A 143 5.76 4.81 -8.37
CA ILE A 143 4.88 3.77 -7.83
C ILE A 143 3.61 4.39 -7.24
N PHE A 144 3.75 5.50 -6.51
CA PHE A 144 2.62 6.20 -5.89
C PHE A 144 1.67 6.81 -6.93
N ILE A 145 2.20 7.48 -7.95
CA ILE A 145 1.41 8.04 -9.05
C ILE A 145 0.68 6.93 -9.82
N PHE A 146 1.37 5.82 -10.12
CA PHE A 146 0.78 4.69 -10.84
C PHE A 146 -0.35 4.03 -10.05
N ARG A 147 -0.18 3.87 -8.73
CA ARG A 147 -1.22 3.34 -7.85
C ARG A 147 -2.46 4.23 -7.77
N ARG A 148 -2.28 5.55 -7.68
CA ARG A 148 -3.41 6.49 -7.60
C ARG A 148 -4.18 6.62 -8.92
N ARG A 149 -3.50 6.50 -10.06
CA ARG A 149 -4.11 6.68 -11.39
C ARG A 149 -4.45 5.37 -12.10
N GLY A 150 -4.55 4.24 -11.39
CA GLY A 150 -4.80 2.92 -11.98
C GLY A 150 -6.01 2.79 -12.93
N PHE A 151 -6.93 3.76 -12.94
CA PHE A 151 -8.09 3.83 -13.85
C PHE A 151 -7.99 4.93 -14.94
N GLY A 152 -7.07 5.89 -14.82
CA GLY A 152 -6.89 6.98 -15.79
C GLY A 152 -5.74 6.70 -16.78
N ALA A 153 -5.79 7.33 -17.96
CA ALA A 153 -4.84 7.19 -19.09
C ALA A 153 -3.38 6.86 -18.65
N PRO A 154 -3.01 5.57 -18.57
CA PRO A 154 -1.76 5.16 -17.91
C PRO A 154 -0.55 5.55 -18.75
N LYS A 155 -0.69 5.58 -20.07
CA LYS A 155 0.40 5.90 -21.02
C LYS A 155 0.94 7.32 -20.86
N ILE A 156 0.06 8.32 -20.73
CA ILE A 156 0.47 9.73 -20.59
C ILE A 156 1.15 9.96 -19.23
N THR A 157 0.58 9.38 -18.17
CA THR A 157 1.13 9.49 -16.82
C THR A 157 2.53 8.87 -16.72
N VAL A 158 2.75 7.71 -17.36
CA VAL A 158 4.07 7.07 -17.44
C VAL A 158 5.05 7.92 -18.26
N GLY A 159 4.61 8.49 -19.38
CA GLY A 159 5.45 9.38 -20.19
C GLY A 159 5.94 10.62 -19.41
N ILE A 160 5.03 11.29 -18.69
CA ILE A 160 5.37 12.44 -17.84
C ILE A 160 6.34 12.03 -16.73
N TYR A 161 6.09 10.87 -16.10
CA TYR A 161 6.98 10.35 -15.06
C TYR A 161 8.41 10.09 -15.58
N ILE A 162 8.54 9.46 -16.74
CA ILE A 162 9.85 9.19 -17.37
C ILE A 162 10.56 10.52 -17.69
N ALA A 163 9.84 11.51 -18.22
CA ALA A 163 10.42 12.82 -18.51
C ALA A 163 10.96 13.50 -17.24
N VAL A 164 10.19 13.50 -16.14
CA VAL A 164 10.61 14.06 -14.84
C VAL A 164 11.80 13.28 -14.27
N PHE A 165 11.79 11.94 -14.40
CA PHE A 165 12.90 11.09 -13.96
C PHE A 165 14.21 11.43 -14.68
N VAL A 166 14.16 11.58 -16.00
CA VAL A 166 15.33 11.96 -16.82
C VAL A 166 15.84 13.34 -16.42
N ILE A 167 14.95 14.33 -16.25
CA ILE A 167 15.33 15.68 -15.81
C ILE A 167 16.02 15.61 -14.43
N LEU A 168 15.41 14.93 -13.45
CA LEU A 168 16.00 14.76 -12.13
C LEU A 168 17.38 14.13 -12.22
N PHE A 169 17.52 13.05 -12.98
CA PHE A 169 18.79 12.37 -13.18
C PHE A 169 19.86 13.32 -13.75
N THR A 170 19.55 14.07 -14.82
CA THR A 170 20.47 15.05 -15.43
C THR A 170 20.87 16.19 -14.47
N VAL A 171 19.95 16.62 -13.59
CA VAL A 171 20.25 17.63 -12.55
C VAL A 171 21.20 17.05 -11.49
N THR A 172 20.95 15.81 -11.04
CA THR A 172 21.88 15.12 -10.12
C THR A 172 23.24 14.84 -10.72
N ASP A 173 23.33 14.64 -12.03
CA ASP A 173 24.59 14.48 -12.72
C ASP A 173 25.36 15.81 -12.86
N SER A 174 24.64 16.93 -12.93
CA SER A 174 25.26 18.27 -12.95
C SER A 174 25.79 18.70 -11.58
N LEU A 175 25.35 18.05 -10.50
CA LEU A 175 25.75 18.33 -9.12
C LEU A 175 27.22 17.95 -8.82
N GLU A 176 27.88 17.18 -9.69
CA GLU A 176 29.31 16.85 -9.56
C GLU A 176 30.19 18.10 -9.52
N ARG A 177 29.74 19.22 -10.10
CA ARG A 177 30.47 20.49 -10.10
C ARG A 177 30.43 21.22 -8.76
N PHE A 178 29.54 20.83 -7.85
CA PHE A 178 29.26 21.56 -6.61
C PHE A 178 29.45 20.74 -5.34
N VAL A 179 29.52 19.40 -5.44
CA VAL A 179 29.64 18.51 -4.29
C VAL A 179 31.04 17.91 -4.26
N PRO A 180 31.77 17.99 -3.11
CA PRO A 180 33.07 17.36 -2.97
C PRO A 180 32.98 15.85 -3.21
N THR A 181 33.84 15.33 -4.09
CA THR A 181 33.91 13.90 -4.43
C THR A 181 34.67 13.08 -3.39
N ASP A 182 35.41 13.74 -2.50
CA ASP A 182 36.48 13.12 -1.72
C ASP A 182 35.98 12.54 -0.39
N ILE A 183 34.69 12.74 -0.08
CA ILE A 183 34.05 12.23 1.13
C ILE A 183 33.48 10.85 0.81
N GLU A 184 34.10 9.81 1.36
CA GLU A 184 33.60 8.44 1.31
C GLU A 184 32.71 8.14 2.52
N ILE A 185 31.61 7.45 2.28
CA ILE A 185 30.70 6.94 3.30
C ILE A 185 30.85 5.42 3.33
N HIS A 186 31.08 4.89 4.53
CA HIS A 186 31.07 3.46 4.79
C HIS A 186 29.76 3.08 5.48
N LEU A 187 28.91 2.32 4.80
CA LEU A 187 27.63 1.84 5.32
C LEU A 187 27.70 0.32 5.53
N ASP A 188 27.47 -0.12 6.76
CA ASP A 188 27.28 -1.54 7.06
C ASP A 188 25.89 -1.99 6.55
N VAL A 189 25.91 -2.96 5.63
CA VAL A 189 24.69 -3.47 5.00
C VAL A 189 23.79 -4.19 6.01
N ILE A 190 24.37 -4.94 6.95
CA ILE A 190 23.60 -5.65 7.99
C ILE A 190 22.94 -4.63 8.90
N ALA A 191 23.71 -3.67 9.42
CA ALA A 191 23.17 -2.64 10.30
C ALA A 191 22.02 -1.89 9.62
N TRP A 192 22.19 -1.50 8.35
CA TRP A 192 21.15 -0.85 7.56
C TRP A 192 19.87 -1.69 7.45
N VAL A 193 19.99 -2.96 7.03
CA VAL A 193 18.83 -3.85 6.86
C VAL A 193 18.12 -4.09 8.18
N VAL A 194 18.86 -4.26 9.27
CA VAL A 194 18.28 -4.45 10.62
C VAL A 194 17.54 -3.19 11.05
N THR A 195 18.13 -2.01 10.92
CA THR A 195 17.49 -0.74 11.31
C THR A 195 16.20 -0.51 10.52
N PHE A 196 16.24 -0.64 9.18
CA PHE A 196 15.03 -0.46 8.36
C PHE A 196 14.01 -1.58 8.56
N GLY A 197 14.45 -2.81 8.84
CA GLY A 197 13.59 -3.93 9.20
C GLY A 197 12.80 -3.66 10.49
N VAL A 198 13.46 -3.15 11.53
CA VAL A 198 12.80 -2.77 12.79
C VAL A 198 11.83 -1.60 12.57
N LEU A 199 12.22 -0.57 11.82
CA LEU A 199 11.35 0.57 11.50
C LEU A 199 10.11 0.14 10.71
N LEU A 200 10.25 -0.79 9.76
CA LEU A 200 9.13 -1.36 9.00
C LEU A 200 8.18 -2.14 9.91
N LEU A 201 8.71 -2.95 10.82
CA LEU A 201 7.91 -3.71 11.79
C LEU A 201 7.13 -2.77 12.72
N LEU A 202 7.78 -1.74 13.27
CA LEU A 202 7.13 -0.74 14.11
C LEU A 202 6.04 0.01 13.35
N SER A 203 6.34 0.47 12.14
CA SER A 203 5.36 1.15 11.29
C SER A 203 4.16 0.26 10.97
N TRP A 204 4.38 -1.03 10.74
CA TRP A 204 3.32 -2.02 10.53
C TRP A 204 2.45 -2.21 11.77
N LEU A 205 3.06 -2.34 12.95
CA LEU A 205 2.33 -2.47 14.22
C LEU A 205 1.46 -1.24 14.50
N ILE A 206 2.01 -0.04 14.34
CA ILE A 206 1.29 1.21 14.60
C ILE A 206 0.12 1.36 13.63
N ARG A 207 0.31 1.07 12.33
CA ARG A 207 -0.79 1.10 11.35
C ARG A 207 -1.89 0.12 11.71
N ARG A 208 -1.54 -1.08 12.17
CA ARG A 208 -2.53 -2.08 12.55
C ARG A 208 -3.34 -1.65 13.78
N LEU A 209 -2.68 -1.05 14.77
CA LEU A 209 -3.35 -0.51 15.95
C LEU A 209 -4.28 0.67 15.59
N SER A 210 -3.86 1.57 14.68
CA SER A 210 -4.70 2.67 14.22
C SER A 210 -5.92 2.19 13.41
N ALA A 211 -5.75 1.16 12.59
CA ALA A 211 -6.86 0.55 11.86
C ALA A 211 -7.87 -0.13 12.82
N MET A 212 -7.40 -0.88 13.83
CA MET A 212 -8.27 -1.53 14.81
C MET A 212 -9.00 -0.55 15.71
N THR A 213 -8.34 0.52 16.18
CA THR A 213 -9.00 1.55 17.02
C THR A 213 -10.10 2.26 16.25
N THR A 214 -9.88 2.58 14.98
CA THR A 214 -10.89 3.22 14.12
C THR A 214 -12.09 2.30 13.87
N ALA A 215 -11.85 1.00 13.64
CA ALA A 215 -12.92 0.02 13.49
C ALA A 215 -13.71 -0.18 14.79
N TYR A 216 -13.02 -0.31 15.93
CA TYR A 216 -13.62 -0.56 17.24
C TYR A 216 -14.46 0.63 17.74
N MET A 217 -13.96 1.86 17.57
CA MET A 217 -14.70 3.09 17.90
C MET A 217 -16.02 3.20 17.12
N ARG A 218 -16.07 2.67 15.89
CA ARG A 218 -17.28 2.69 15.07
C ARG A 218 -18.30 1.64 15.50
N VAL A 219 -17.84 0.42 15.84
CA VAL A 219 -18.70 -0.62 16.42
C VAL A 219 -19.29 -0.16 17.75
N LEU A 220 -18.47 0.48 18.58
CA LEU A 220 -18.92 1.06 19.85
C LEU A 220 -19.92 2.21 19.61
N GLY A 221 -19.67 3.09 18.64
CA GLY A 221 -20.59 4.16 18.25
C GLY A 221 -21.93 3.63 17.73
N GLN A 222 -21.93 2.59 16.90
CA GLN A 222 -23.17 1.95 16.41
C GLN A 222 -23.94 1.24 17.52
N ARG A 223 -23.23 0.61 18.47
CA ARG A 223 -23.87 0.00 19.66
C ARG A 223 -24.48 1.06 20.57
N LEU A 224 -23.79 2.18 20.79
CA LEU A 224 -24.31 3.32 21.55
C LEU A 224 -25.53 3.95 20.86
N GLN A 225 -25.48 4.15 19.55
CA GLN A 225 -26.60 4.69 18.79
C GLN A 225 -27.82 3.75 18.82
N ARG A 226 -27.60 2.43 18.73
CA ARG A 226 -28.69 1.44 18.93
C ARG A 226 -29.23 1.47 20.35
N SER A 227 -28.39 1.56 21.39
CA SER A 227 -28.87 1.65 22.77
C SER A 227 -29.67 2.93 23.02
N PHE A 228 -29.28 4.06 22.41
CA PHE A 228 -30.05 5.30 22.47
C PHE A 228 -31.38 5.22 21.73
N LEU A 229 -31.44 4.55 20.58
CA LEU A 229 -32.69 4.35 19.85
C LEU A 229 -33.65 3.42 20.60
N THR A 230 -33.17 2.33 21.19
CA THR A 230 -33.99 1.44 22.02
C THR A 230 -34.49 2.12 23.29
N HIS A 231 -33.72 3.05 23.87
CA HIS A 231 -34.14 3.81 25.05
C HIS A 231 -35.16 4.90 24.73
N ARG A 232 -35.18 5.40 23.48
CA ARG A 232 -36.15 6.38 23.00
C ARG A 232 -37.48 5.71 22.65
N ASP A 233 -37.46 4.56 21.98
CA ASP A 233 -38.68 3.81 21.67
C ASP A 233 -39.40 3.31 22.94
N SER A 234 -38.66 2.96 24.00
CA SER A 234 -39.27 2.60 25.30
C SER A 234 -39.86 3.80 26.05
N SER A 235 -39.35 5.01 25.81
CA SER A 235 -39.85 6.26 26.40
C SER A 235 -41.14 6.74 25.75
N ASP A 236 -41.31 6.52 24.45
CA ASP A 236 -42.53 6.91 23.73
C ASP A 236 -43.67 5.90 23.95
N THR A 237 -43.36 4.61 24.14
CA THR A 237 -44.38 3.57 24.43
C THR A 237 -44.96 3.60 25.86
N ASP A 238 -44.28 4.22 26.82
CA ASP A 238 -44.82 4.40 28.18
C ASP A 238 -45.70 5.65 28.30
N LYS A 239 -45.56 6.65 27.42
CA LYS A 239 -46.46 7.81 27.39
C LYS A 239 -47.85 7.49 26.83
N ASP A 240 -47.94 6.54 25.91
CA ASP A 240 -49.21 6.09 25.31
C ASP A 240 -50.01 5.15 26.23
N LYS A 241 -49.53 4.86 27.45
CA LYS A 241 -50.24 4.06 28.46
C LYS A 241 -50.83 4.89 29.60
N GLU A 242 -50.63 6.21 29.58
CA GLU A 242 -51.16 7.13 30.61
C GLU A 242 -52.37 7.98 30.13
N GLU A 243 -52.93 7.71 28.94
CA GLU A 243 -54.24 8.21 28.49
C GLU A 243 -55.32 7.12 28.51
#